data_AF-A0A9W9JE24-F1
#
_entry.id   AF-A0A9W9JE24-F1
#
_cell.length_a   1.000
_cell.length_b   1.000
_cell.length_c   1.000
_cell.angle_alpha   90.00
_cell.angle_beta   90.00
_cell.angle_gamma   90.00
#
_symmetry.space_group_name_H-M   'P 1'
#
loop_
_entity.id
_entity.type
_entity.pdbx_description
1 polymer ?
#
loop_
_entity_poly.entity_id
_entity_poly.type
_entity_poly.pdbx_seq_one_letter_code
_entity_poly.pdbx_strand_id
1 'polypeptide(L)'
;MRRKTGECPLYLPYRLGNAPPSPTQAQIDDILRPARPEALRVYGHNTTADNGCWLRLCYTNEEGHNALWPANEFAEWVTYDGIVLDNESIFGDLDLAAALEIFPERVANERVNFEIREESLRDAIEDAEEGDWDENHLEPYALYQVECVVTHMYVEDDVAVNGGGLLHVFLDDRGNVVRQWRVQDDGSGSNYDGAWFERVWKGDFEGERGEVGPAYQEGGSRGPPYTL
;
A
#
# COMPACT_ATOMS: atom_id res chain seq x y z
N MET A 1 2.71 -12.98 51.37
CA MET A 1 1.92 -11.96 50.67
C MET A 1 2.82 -11.21 49.68
N ARG A 2 2.91 -11.68 48.44
CA ARG A 2 3.55 -10.95 47.34
C ARG A 2 2.44 -10.26 46.55
N ARG A 3 2.58 -8.94 46.33
CA ARG A 3 1.62 -8.11 45.60
C ARG A 3 1.59 -8.54 44.13
N LYS A 4 0.38 -8.74 43.59
CA LYS A 4 0.13 -8.88 42.15
C LYS A 4 0.66 -7.62 41.46
N THR A 5 1.65 -7.79 40.59
CA THR A 5 2.04 -6.80 39.58
C THR A 5 0.86 -6.61 38.65
N GLY A 6 0.47 -5.34 38.44
CA GLY A 6 -0.66 -4.98 37.60
C GLY A 6 -0.46 -5.47 36.18
N GLU A 7 -1.48 -6.12 35.64
CA GLU A 7 -1.62 -6.40 34.21
C GLU A 7 -1.61 -5.05 33.48
N CYS A 8 -0.56 -4.78 32.70
CA CYS A 8 -0.61 -3.74 31.68
C CYS A 8 -1.72 -4.12 30.69
N PRO A 9 -2.60 -3.19 30.29
CA PRO A 9 -3.65 -3.51 29.33
C PRO A 9 -3.02 -3.86 27.97
N LEU A 10 -3.32 -5.06 27.51
CA LEU A 10 -3.03 -5.61 26.18
C LEU A 10 -3.33 -4.59 25.08
N TYR A 11 -2.36 -4.23 24.24
CA TYR A 11 -2.51 -3.16 23.25
C TYR A 11 -2.53 -3.71 21.82
N LEU A 12 -3.55 -4.52 21.51
CA LEU A 12 -3.84 -4.92 20.14
C LEU A 12 -4.14 -3.68 19.27
N PRO A 13 -3.43 -3.48 18.14
CA PRO A 13 -3.56 -2.27 17.31
C PRO A 13 -4.96 -2.08 16.71
N TYR A 14 -5.79 -3.14 16.70
CA TYR A 14 -7.08 -3.18 16.00
C TYR A 14 -8.31 -3.29 16.92
N ARG A 15 -8.19 -3.02 18.24
CA ARG A 15 -9.37 -3.03 19.14
C ARG A 15 -10.55 -2.23 18.54
N LEU A 16 -11.71 -2.88 18.48
CA LEU A 16 -12.99 -2.25 18.13
C LEU A 16 -13.19 -0.98 18.98
N GLY A 17 -13.14 0.20 18.34
CA GLY A 17 -13.23 1.51 18.99
C GLY A 17 -12.02 2.45 18.76
N ASN A 18 -10.93 1.95 18.18
CA ASN A 18 -9.74 2.77 17.83
C ASN A 18 -9.67 3.20 16.35
N ALA A 19 -10.65 2.82 15.52
CA ALA A 19 -10.74 3.33 14.16
C ALA A 19 -11.09 4.84 14.21
N PRO A 20 -10.29 5.73 13.59
CA PRO A 20 -10.66 7.14 13.49
C PRO A 20 -12.02 7.25 12.79
N PRO A 21 -12.89 8.17 13.22
CA PRO A 21 -14.20 8.34 12.58
C PRO A 21 -14.02 8.71 11.11
N SER A 22 -14.56 7.88 10.21
CA SER A 22 -14.60 8.19 8.78
C SER A 22 -15.58 9.36 8.52
N PRO A 23 -15.25 10.28 7.61
CA PRO A 23 -16.17 11.35 7.24
C PRO A 23 -17.45 10.78 6.61
N THR A 24 -18.60 11.37 6.94
CA THR A 24 -19.88 11.03 6.31
C THR A 24 -19.89 11.43 4.83
N GLN A 25 -20.74 10.80 4.02
CA GLN A 25 -20.88 11.16 2.60
C GLN A 25 -21.20 12.65 2.40
N ALA A 26 -22.03 13.25 3.26
CA ALA A 26 -22.31 14.68 3.23
C ALA A 26 -21.07 15.53 3.57
N GLN A 27 -20.23 15.12 4.54
CA GLN A 27 -18.97 15.82 4.80
C GLN A 27 -17.98 15.71 3.63
N ILE A 28 -17.94 14.56 2.96
CA ILE A 28 -17.16 14.37 1.74
C ILE A 28 -17.69 15.31 0.65
N ASP A 29 -19.00 15.30 0.40
CA ASP A 29 -19.64 16.00 -0.71
C ASP A 29 -19.66 17.53 -0.53
N ASP A 30 -19.93 18.00 0.70
CA ASP A 30 -20.22 19.40 0.99
C ASP A 30 -19.02 20.17 1.59
N ILE A 31 -18.02 19.46 2.14
CA ILE A 31 -16.86 20.09 2.79
C ILE A 31 -15.57 19.72 2.06
N LEU A 32 -15.26 18.43 1.93
CA LEU A 32 -13.97 17.98 1.41
C LEU A 32 -13.87 18.19 -0.12
N ARG A 33 -14.92 17.81 -0.87
CA ARG A 33 -14.94 17.93 -2.33
C ARG A 33 -14.89 19.39 -2.82
N PRO A 34 -15.60 20.36 -2.19
CA PRO A 34 -15.48 21.76 -2.58
C PRO A 34 -14.14 22.38 -2.18
N ALA A 35 -13.56 21.98 -1.05
CA ALA A 35 -12.23 22.42 -0.61
C ALA A 35 -11.10 21.90 -1.50
N ARG A 36 -11.32 20.77 -2.21
CA ARG A 36 -10.37 20.23 -3.16
C ARG A 36 -10.26 21.13 -4.41
N PRO A 37 -9.04 21.49 -4.83
CA PRO A 37 -8.79 22.16 -6.11
C PRO A 37 -9.50 21.44 -7.26
N GLU A 38 -10.08 22.21 -8.19
CA GLU A 38 -10.86 21.65 -9.29
C GLU A 38 -10.09 20.59 -10.09
N ALA A 39 -8.79 20.84 -10.33
CA ALA A 39 -7.89 19.91 -11.00
C ALA A 39 -7.77 18.54 -10.31
N LEU A 40 -8.00 18.47 -8.99
CA LEU A 40 -7.90 17.25 -8.20
C LEU A 40 -9.25 16.50 -8.08
N ARG A 41 -10.37 17.12 -8.42
CA ARG A 41 -11.71 16.53 -8.24
C ARG A 41 -11.96 15.34 -9.18
N VAL A 42 -11.40 15.38 -10.39
CA VAL A 42 -11.51 14.29 -11.38
C VAL A 42 -10.90 13.01 -10.85
N TYR A 43 -9.75 13.11 -10.19
CA TYR A 43 -9.04 11.96 -9.65
C TYR A 43 -9.75 11.38 -8.42
N GLY A 44 -10.30 12.23 -7.55
CA GLY A 44 -10.95 11.80 -6.32
C GLY A 44 -12.29 11.06 -6.44
N HIS A 45 -12.95 11.10 -7.59
CA HIS A 45 -14.27 10.47 -7.75
C HIS A 45 -14.17 8.97 -8.05
N ASN A 46 -13.02 8.49 -8.52
CA ASN A 46 -12.87 7.15 -9.10
C ASN A 46 -11.75 6.32 -8.44
N THR A 47 -11.46 6.56 -7.15
CA THR A 47 -10.34 5.92 -6.42
C THR A 47 -10.76 4.71 -5.60
N THR A 48 -11.58 3.81 -6.14
CA THR A 48 -11.81 2.51 -5.47
C THR A 48 -10.51 1.71 -5.49
N ALA A 49 -10.17 1.00 -4.42
CA ALA A 49 -8.95 0.19 -4.44
C ALA A 49 -9.07 -1.04 -5.33
N ASP A 50 -10.26 -1.35 -5.82
CA ASP A 50 -10.51 -2.43 -6.78
C ASP A 50 -9.75 -2.24 -8.11
N ASN A 51 -9.35 -1.01 -8.44
CA ASN A 51 -8.63 -0.70 -9.67
C ASN A 51 -7.17 -0.35 -9.39
N GLY A 52 -6.27 -0.94 -10.17
CA GLY A 52 -4.87 -0.56 -10.23
C GLY A 52 -4.69 0.92 -10.53
N CYS A 53 -3.56 1.48 -10.10
CA CYS A 53 -3.28 2.89 -10.31
C CYS A 53 -1.84 3.12 -10.71
N TRP A 54 -1.69 3.95 -11.72
CA TRP A 54 -0.45 4.54 -12.14
C TRP A 54 -0.28 5.91 -11.51
N LEU A 55 0.92 6.20 -11.01
CA LEU A 55 1.32 7.50 -10.51
C LEU A 55 2.63 7.90 -11.16
N ARG A 56 2.58 8.98 -11.95
CA ARG A 56 3.77 9.57 -12.54
C ARG A 56 4.31 10.70 -11.67
N LEU A 57 5.54 10.53 -11.20
CA LEU A 57 6.28 11.52 -10.42
C LEU A 57 7.42 12.16 -11.22
N CYS A 58 7.97 11.48 -12.24
CA CYS A 58 9.06 12.03 -13.05
C CYS A 58 8.56 12.56 -14.41
N TYR A 59 8.73 13.87 -14.63
CA TYR A 59 8.35 14.57 -15.87
C TYR A 59 9.55 15.10 -16.66
N THR A 60 10.77 14.93 -16.14
CA THR A 60 11.99 15.44 -16.78
C THR A 60 12.51 14.56 -17.91
N ASN A 61 12.02 13.33 -18.05
CA ASN A 61 12.45 12.37 -19.07
C ASN A 61 11.24 11.80 -19.85
N GLU A 62 10.72 12.60 -20.77
CA GLU A 62 9.62 12.22 -21.66
C GLU A 62 9.96 11.05 -22.59
N GLU A 63 11.21 10.92 -23.04
CA GLU A 63 11.62 9.79 -23.89
C GLU A 63 11.49 8.46 -23.14
N GLY A 64 11.91 8.44 -21.87
CA GLY A 64 11.74 7.31 -20.97
C GLY A 64 10.27 6.97 -20.73
N HIS A 65 9.44 7.98 -20.42
CA HIS A 65 7.99 7.79 -20.29
C HIS A 65 7.37 7.18 -21.56
N ASN A 66 7.68 7.72 -22.74
CA ASN A 66 7.14 7.24 -24.02
C ASN A 66 7.60 5.82 -24.39
N ALA A 67 8.75 5.38 -23.89
CA ALA A 67 9.19 3.99 -24.04
C ALA A 67 8.47 3.05 -23.04
N LEU A 68 8.22 3.53 -21.83
CA LEU A 68 7.70 2.75 -20.72
C LEU A 68 6.18 2.60 -20.76
N TRP A 69 5.44 3.68 -21.03
CA TRP A 69 3.97 3.70 -20.99
C TRP A 69 3.32 2.67 -21.95
N PRO A 70 3.65 2.61 -23.25
CA PRO A 70 2.97 1.71 -24.17
C PRO A 70 3.20 0.22 -23.87
N ALA A 71 4.37 -0.11 -23.32
CA ALA A 71 4.69 -1.48 -22.92
C ALA A 71 3.81 -1.93 -21.74
N ASN A 72 3.65 -1.06 -20.74
CA ASN A 72 2.81 -1.34 -19.57
C ASN A 72 1.32 -1.31 -19.89
N GLU A 73 0.87 -0.42 -20.78
CA GLU A 73 -0.50 -0.40 -21.30
C GLU A 73 -0.81 -1.71 -22.04
N PHE A 74 0.11 -2.19 -22.89
CA PHE A 74 -0.04 -3.46 -23.61
C PHE A 74 -0.02 -4.68 -22.68
N ALA A 75 0.78 -4.64 -21.62
CA ALA A 75 0.82 -5.69 -20.60
C ALA A 75 -0.39 -5.65 -19.65
N GLU A 76 -1.29 -4.67 -19.82
CA GLU A 76 -2.50 -4.44 -19.01
C GLU A 76 -2.19 -4.20 -17.52
N TRP A 77 -1.01 -3.69 -17.18
CA TRP A 77 -0.67 -3.35 -15.78
C TRP A 77 -1.54 -2.22 -15.23
N VAL A 78 -2.10 -1.44 -16.14
CA VAL A 78 -3.20 -0.50 -15.90
C VAL A 78 -4.28 -0.88 -16.90
N THR A 79 -5.35 -1.52 -16.44
CA THR A 79 -6.44 -1.93 -17.35
C THR A 79 -7.29 -0.72 -17.76
N TYR A 80 -8.30 -0.94 -18.60
CA TYR A 80 -9.26 0.08 -19.01
C TYR A 80 -9.91 0.83 -17.82
N ASP A 81 -10.08 0.14 -16.68
CA ASP A 81 -10.67 0.70 -15.47
C ASP A 81 -9.60 1.28 -14.50
N GLY A 82 -8.33 1.10 -14.82
CA GLY A 82 -7.20 1.60 -14.05
C GLY A 82 -7.14 3.13 -13.99
N ILE A 83 -6.58 3.64 -12.89
CA ILE A 83 -6.49 5.08 -12.64
C ILE A 83 -5.11 5.58 -13.04
N VAL A 84 -5.06 6.62 -13.88
CA VAL A 84 -3.79 7.22 -14.33
C VAL A 84 -3.64 8.62 -13.73
N LEU A 85 -2.69 8.76 -12.81
CA LEU A 85 -2.31 10.02 -12.18
C LEU A 85 -1.08 10.58 -12.90
N ASP A 86 -1.32 11.19 -14.06
CA ASP A 86 -0.32 11.82 -14.92
C ASP A 86 -0.69 13.29 -15.14
N ASN A 87 -0.12 14.16 -14.30
CA ASN A 87 -0.29 15.61 -14.37
C ASN A 87 0.88 16.32 -13.68
N GLU A 88 1.80 16.85 -14.47
CA GLU A 88 3.01 17.55 -13.99
C GLU A 88 2.69 18.67 -13.01
N SER A 89 1.66 19.47 -13.29
CA SER A 89 1.30 20.62 -12.46
C SER A 89 0.79 20.25 -11.06
N ILE A 90 0.43 18.98 -10.86
CA ILE A 90 -0.03 18.45 -9.57
C ILE A 90 1.08 17.61 -8.93
N PHE A 91 1.70 16.70 -9.68
CA PHE A 91 2.55 15.65 -9.12
C PHE A 91 4.05 15.86 -9.35
N GLY A 92 4.47 16.76 -10.25
CA GLY A 92 5.85 16.81 -10.75
C GLY A 92 6.93 17.18 -9.72
N ASP A 93 6.54 17.86 -8.63
CA ASP A 93 7.44 18.23 -7.54
C ASP A 93 7.23 17.38 -6.26
N LEU A 94 6.38 16.35 -6.34
CA LEU A 94 6.03 15.53 -5.19
C LEU A 94 6.91 14.28 -5.11
N ASP A 95 7.27 13.90 -3.89
CA ASP A 95 7.68 12.54 -3.61
C ASP A 95 6.46 11.63 -3.41
N LEU A 96 6.71 10.33 -3.30
CA LEU A 96 5.64 9.34 -3.11
C LEU A 96 4.79 9.65 -1.87
N ALA A 97 5.42 10.01 -0.74
CA ALA A 97 4.69 10.27 0.49
C ALA A 97 3.71 11.46 0.32
N ALA A 98 4.19 12.56 -0.26
CA ALA A 98 3.37 13.74 -0.54
C ALA A 98 2.26 13.45 -1.56
N ALA A 99 2.51 12.60 -2.56
CA ALA A 99 1.50 12.22 -3.53
C ALA A 99 0.38 11.35 -2.90
N LEU A 100 0.72 10.46 -1.96
CA LEU A 100 -0.26 9.64 -1.24
C LEU A 100 -1.20 10.46 -0.35
N GLU A 101 -0.75 11.61 0.15
CA GLU A 101 -1.60 12.52 0.94
C GLU A 101 -2.72 13.20 0.12
N ILE A 102 -2.64 13.19 -1.21
CA ILE A 102 -3.62 13.86 -2.07
C ILE A 102 -4.96 13.10 -2.13
N PHE A 103 -4.92 11.77 -2.02
CA PHE A 103 -6.09 10.89 -2.15
C PHE A 103 -6.22 9.91 -0.98
N PRO A 104 -6.40 10.39 0.26
CA PRO A 104 -6.53 9.53 1.43
C PRO A 104 -7.72 8.58 1.33
N GLU A 105 -8.75 8.93 0.55
CA GLU A 105 -9.90 8.08 0.29
C GLU A 105 -9.55 6.74 -0.39
N ARG A 106 -8.42 6.67 -1.12
CA ARG A 106 -7.97 5.44 -1.80
C ARG A 106 -7.66 4.32 -0.81
N VAL A 107 -7.21 4.68 0.39
CA VAL A 107 -6.90 3.73 1.47
C VAL A 107 -7.98 3.70 2.54
N ALA A 108 -8.63 4.84 2.81
CA ALA A 108 -9.57 4.97 3.92
C ALA A 108 -10.98 4.41 3.64
N ASN A 109 -11.37 4.26 2.36
CA ASN A 109 -12.68 3.74 2.00
C ASN A 109 -12.76 2.21 1.95
N GLU A 110 -11.60 1.54 2.02
CA GLU A 110 -11.56 0.10 1.86
C GLU A 110 -12.04 -0.67 3.07
N ARG A 111 -12.76 -1.76 2.80
CA ARG A 111 -13.30 -2.62 3.85
C ARG A 111 -12.19 -3.51 4.40
N VAL A 112 -11.86 -3.28 5.66
CA VAL A 112 -10.87 -4.07 6.39
C VAL A 112 -11.55 -5.16 7.22
N ASN A 113 -11.03 -6.38 7.17
CA ASN A 113 -11.38 -7.43 8.13
C ASN A 113 -10.36 -7.46 9.28
N PHE A 114 -10.72 -6.82 10.39
CA PHE A 114 -9.84 -6.74 11.56
C PHE A 114 -9.63 -8.09 12.26
N GLU A 115 -10.63 -8.97 12.24
CA GLU A 115 -10.52 -10.29 12.88
C GLU A 115 -9.45 -11.13 12.20
N ILE A 116 -9.44 -11.15 10.85
CA ILE A 116 -8.40 -11.84 10.07
C ILE A 116 -7.02 -11.25 10.34
N ARG A 117 -6.89 -9.91 10.36
CA ARG A 117 -5.58 -9.27 10.64
C ARG A 117 -5.07 -9.61 12.04
N GLU A 118 -5.94 -9.65 13.04
CA GLU A 118 -5.56 -10.02 14.40
C GLU A 118 -5.21 -11.51 14.54
N GLU A 119 -5.92 -12.39 13.83
CA GLU A 119 -5.59 -13.81 13.75
C GLU A 119 -4.24 -14.02 13.08
N SER A 120 -4.03 -13.47 11.89
CA SER A 120 -2.74 -13.57 11.18
C SER A 120 -1.59 -12.95 11.95
N LEU A 121 -1.82 -11.89 12.73
CA LEU A 121 -0.78 -11.31 13.59
C LEU A 121 -0.44 -12.24 14.75
N ARG A 122 -1.42 -12.90 15.36
CA ARG A 122 -1.17 -13.87 16.43
C ARG A 122 -0.36 -15.05 15.92
N ASP A 123 -0.77 -15.64 14.79
CA ASP A 123 -0.06 -16.74 14.15
C ASP A 123 1.39 -16.34 13.82
N ALA A 124 1.59 -15.14 13.25
CA ALA A 124 2.93 -14.63 12.93
C ALA A 124 3.82 -14.42 14.17
N ILE A 125 3.25 -14.04 15.32
CA ILE A 125 4.01 -13.92 16.58
C ILE A 125 4.42 -15.30 17.09
N GLU A 126 3.51 -16.28 17.04
CA GLU A 126 3.81 -17.67 17.43
C GLU A 126 4.92 -18.24 16.53
N ASP A 127 4.82 -18.08 15.21
CA ASP A 127 5.84 -18.50 14.25
C ASP A 127 7.19 -17.83 14.50
N ALA A 128 7.20 -16.53 14.82
CA ALA A 128 8.41 -15.78 15.14
C ALA A 128 9.08 -16.24 16.44
N GLU A 129 8.31 -16.75 17.42
CA GLU A 129 8.84 -17.29 18.69
C GLU A 129 9.37 -18.73 18.55
N GLU A 130 8.78 -19.53 17.65
CA GLU A 130 9.12 -20.94 17.47
C GLU A 130 10.24 -21.19 16.44
N GLY A 131 10.39 -20.31 15.45
CA GLY A 131 11.35 -20.47 14.35
C GLY A 131 12.72 -19.82 14.56
N ASP A 132 13.66 -20.16 13.68
CA ASP A 132 14.99 -19.55 13.58
C ASP A 132 14.99 -18.55 12.41
N TRP A 133 14.80 -17.27 12.72
CA TRP A 133 14.61 -16.19 11.76
C TRP A 133 15.77 -15.19 11.76
N ASP A 134 16.97 -15.66 12.11
CA ASP A 134 18.16 -14.81 12.26
C ASP A 134 18.54 -14.06 10.96
N GLU A 135 18.23 -14.62 9.79
CA GLU A 135 18.49 -13.99 8.48
C GLU A 135 17.40 -12.99 8.09
N ASN A 136 16.13 -13.28 8.41
CA ASN A 136 14.99 -12.43 8.09
C ASN A 136 13.91 -12.44 9.18
N HIS A 137 14.12 -11.63 10.21
CA HIS A 137 13.21 -11.49 11.35
C HIS A 137 11.81 -10.97 11.01
N LEU A 138 11.57 -10.52 9.77
CA LEU A 138 10.27 -10.05 9.29
C LEU A 138 9.50 -11.11 8.49
N GLU A 139 10.14 -12.21 8.11
CA GLU A 139 9.53 -13.30 7.31
C GLU A 139 8.27 -13.90 7.95
N PRO A 140 8.22 -14.18 9.28
CA PRO A 140 7.01 -14.70 9.93
C PRO A 140 5.78 -13.80 9.73
N TYR A 141 6.02 -12.51 9.56
CA TYR A 141 4.98 -11.50 9.47
C TYR A 141 4.48 -11.28 8.03
N ALA A 142 4.98 -12.02 7.04
CA ALA A 142 4.61 -11.85 5.64
C ALA A 142 3.09 -11.99 5.42
N LEU A 143 2.45 -13.00 6.00
CA LEU A 143 1.00 -13.21 5.88
C LEU A 143 0.21 -12.09 6.56
N TYR A 144 0.62 -11.67 7.76
CA TYR A 144 0.03 -10.51 8.43
C TYR A 144 0.15 -9.23 7.59
N GLN A 145 1.32 -8.98 6.99
CA GLN A 145 1.56 -7.84 6.10
C GLN A 145 0.60 -7.89 4.90
N VAL A 146 0.45 -9.06 4.26
CA VAL A 146 -0.50 -9.26 3.16
C VAL A 146 -1.92 -8.88 3.56
N GLU A 147 -2.40 -9.33 4.71
CA GLU A 147 -3.76 -9.02 5.16
C GLU A 147 -3.94 -7.54 5.55
N CYS A 148 -2.85 -6.80 5.75
CA CYS A 148 -2.88 -5.36 5.98
C CYS A 148 -3.05 -4.53 4.71
N VAL A 149 -2.69 -5.06 3.55
CA VAL A 149 -2.77 -4.34 2.28
C VAL A 149 -4.23 -4.09 1.91
N VAL A 150 -4.55 -2.85 1.52
CA VAL A 150 -5.88 -2.45 1.04
C VAL A 150 -5.87 -1.96 -0.41
N THR A 151 -4.74 -1.46 -0.90
CA THR A 151 -4.58 -1.01 -2.30
C THR A 151 -3.13 -1.13 -2.74
N HIS A 152 -2.90 -0.98 -4.03
CA HIS A 152 -1.58 -0.88 -4.63
C HIS A 152 -1.50 0.26 -5.65
N MET A 153 -0.26 0.63 -5.99
CA MET A 153 0.06 1.62 -7.02
C MET A 153 1.36 1.25 -7.75
N TYR A 154 1.43 1.57 -9.04
CA TYR A 154 2.64 1.62 -9.84
C TYR A 154 3.14 3.05 -9.90
N VAL A 155 4.39 3.26 -9.53
CA VAL A 155 5.02 4.58 -9.51
C VAL A 155 6.07 4.65 -10.60
N GLU A 156 5.86 5.59 -11.50
CA GLU A 156 6.81 6.02 -12.52
C GLU A 156 7.64 7.20 -11.96
N ASP A 157 8.78 6.87 -11.38
CA ASP A 157 9.76 7.82 -10.86
C ASP A 157 11.00 7.90 -11.77
N ASP A 158 12.01 8.66 -11.35
CA ASP A 158 13.25 8.83 -12.11
C ASP A 158 13.95 7.50 -12.42
N VAL A 159 13.89 6.52 -11.51
CA VAL A 159 14.46 5.20 -11.74
C VAL A 159 13.71 4.46 -12.85
N ALA A 160 12.37 4.52 -12.85
CA ALA A 160 11.53 3.85 -13.84
C ALA A 160 11.80 4.37 -15.26
N VAL A 161 11.77 5.69 -15.47
CA VAL A 161 11.97 6.31 -16.79
C VAL A 161 13.41 6.14 -17.32
N ASN A 162 14.36 5.77 -16.46
CA ASN A 162 15.73 5.43 -16.84
C ASN A 162 15.99 3.92 -16.93
N GLY A 163 14.93 3.10 -17.02
CA GLY A 163 15.03 1.65 -17.28
C GLY A 163 15.14 0.75 -16.05
N GLY A 164 14.97 1.29 -14.84
CA GLY A 164 15.04 0.54 -13.59
C GLY A 164 13.76 -0.20 -13.19
N GLY A 165 12.69 -0.09 -14.00
CA GLY A 165 11.38 -0.68 -13.72
C GLY A 165 10.49 0.17 -12.81
N LEU A 166 9.18 -0.08 -12.88
CA LEU A 166 8.18 0.61 -12.07
C LEU A 166 8.30 0.19 -10.62
N LEU A 167 8.10 1.13 -9.69
CA LEU A 167 7.95 0.78 -8.29
C LEU A 167 6.51 0.37 -8.02
N HIS A 168 6.29 -0.89 -7.66
CA HIS A 168 5.00 -1.37 -7.19
C HIS A 168 4.95 -1.23 -5.67
N VAL A 169 3.97 -0.45 -5.19
CA VAL A 169 3.81 -0.10 -3.78
C VAL A 169 2.48 -0.67 -3.29
N PHE A 170 2.50 -1.34 -2.13
CA PHE A 170 1.34 -1.87 -1.44
C PHE A 170 1.08 -1.07 -0.18
N LEU A 171 -0.15 -0.61 0.02
CA LEU A 171 -0.51 0.33 1.07
C LEU A 171 -1.53 -0.27 2.03
N ASP A 172 -1.42 0.08 3.31
CA ASP A 172 -2.41 -0.26 4.33
C ASP A 172 -3.56 0.77 4.41
N ASP A 173 -4.51 0.52 5.31
CA ASP A 173 -5.68 1.35 5.59
C ASP A 173 -5.35 2.74 6.18
N ARG A 174 -4.07 3.06 6.35
CA ARG A 174 -3.56 4.37 6.80
C ARG A 174 -2.57 4.98 5.81
N GLY A 175 -2.38 4.39 4.64
CA GLY A 175 -1.46 4.87 3.63
C GLY A 175 0.01 4.57 3.93
N ASN A 176 0.31 3.73 4.93
CA ASN A 176 1.68 3.27 5.11
C ASN A 176 2.04 2.28 4.01
N VAL A 177 3.26 2.37 3.50
CA VAL A 177 3.84 1.31 2.69
C VAL A 177 3.95 0.06 3.55
N VAL A 178 3.24 -0.99 3.15
CA VAL A 178 3.39 -2.34 3.70
C VAL A 178 4.64 -2.98 3.11
N ARG A 179 4.71 -2.97 1.78
CA ARG A 179 5.80 -3.55 1.01
C ARG A 179 5.90 -2.87 -0.35
N GLN A 180 7.10 -2.85 -0.92
CA GLN A 180 7.32 -2.31 -2.26
C GLN A 180 8.45 -3.05 -2.99
N TRP A 181 8.39 -3.10 -4.33
CA TRP A 181 9.48 -3.63 -5.14
C TRP A 181 9.47 -3.07 -6.56
N ARG A 182 10.60 -3.22 -7.27
CA ARG A 182 10.68 -2.90 -8.69
C ARG A 182 10.14 -4.05 -9.51
N VAL A 183 9.27 -3.73 -10.45
CA VAL A 183 8.78 -4.69 -11.43
C VAL A 183 9.33 -4.28 -12.79
N GLN A 184 9.94 -5.23 -13.47
CA GLN A 184 10.44 -5.08 -14.83
C GLN A 184 9.48 -5.78 -15.78
N ASP A 185 9.27 -5.19 -16.96
CA ASP A 185 8.58 -5.88 -18.06
C ASP A 185 9.57 -6.84 -18.74
N ASP A 186 9.87 -7.94 -18.07
CA ASP A 186 10.72 -9.02 -18.59
C ASP A 186 9.91 -10.11 -19.32
N GLY A 187 8.62 -9.86 -19.54
CA GLY A 187 7.67 -10.80 -20.14
C GLY A 187 7.28 -11.97 -19.23
N SER A 188 7.68 -11.98 -17.96
CA SER A 188 7.34 -13.03 -16.98
C SER A 188 6.23 -12.64 -16.00
N GLY A 189 5.91 -11.34 -15.91
CA GLY A 189 4.85 -10.81 -15.05
C GLY A 189 3.45 -11.10 -15.58
N SER A 190 2.55 -11.59 -14.72
CA SER A 190 1.11 -11.56 -15.00
C SER A 190 0.60 -10.12 -14.98
N ASN A 191 -0.48 -9.84 -15.71
CA ASN A 191 -1.27 -8.62 -15.54
C ASN A 191 -1.62 -8.50 -14.04
N TYR A 192 -0.95 -7.59 -13.34
CA TYR A 192 -1.06 -7.47 -11.90
C TYR A 192 -2.36 -6.81 -11.45
N ASP A 193 -3.08 -6.11 -12.33
CA ASP A 193 -4.42 -5.61 -12.05
C ASP A 193 -5.43 -6.78 -12.00
N GLY A 194 -5.28 -7.74 -12.92
CA GLY A 194 -5.95 -9.03 -12.84
C GLY A 194 -5.54 -9.84 -11.61
N ALA A 195 -4.24 -9.92 -11.33
CA ALA A 195 -3.74 -10.60 -10.13
C ALA A 195 -4.22 -9.93 -8.84
N TRP A 196 -4.35 -8.59 -8.82
CA TRP A 196 -4.92 -7.79 -7.74
C TRP A 196 -6.36 -8.20 -7.46
N PHE A 197 -7.21 -8.18 -8.49
CA PHE A 197 -8.59 -8.60 -8.41
C PHE A 197 -8.75 -10.05 -7.96
N GLU A 198 -7.93 -10.96 -8.49
CA GLU A 198 -7.94 -12.39 -8.14
C GLU A 198 -7.22 -12.70 -6.82
N ARG A 199 -6.59 -11.70 -6.19
CA ARG A 199 -5.75 -11.82 -4.98
C ARG A 199 -4.55 -12.76 -5.12
N VAL A 200 -4.11 -13.04 -6.33
CA VAL A 200 -2.99 -13.93 -6.64
C VAL A 200 -1.64 -13.31 -6.22
N TRP A 201 -1.56 -11.98 -6.16
CA TRP A 201 -0.39 -11.22 -5.67
C TRP A 201 0.02 -11.56 -4.23
N LYS A 202 -0.88 -12.14 -3.42
CA LYS A 202 -0.59 -12.49 -2.03
C LYS A 202 0.59 -13.47 -1.90
N GLY A 203 0.73 -14.40 -2.86
CA GLY A 203 1.84 -15.36 -2.87
C GLY A 203 3.21 -14.72 -3.10
N ASP A 204 3.27 -13.52 -3.69
CA ASP A 204 4.54 -12.80 -3.90
C ASP A 204 5.17 -12.34 -2.57
N PHE A 205 4.40 -12.25 -1.47
CA PHE A 205 4.92 -11.84 -0.16
C PHE A 205 5.66 -12.95 0.57
N GLU A 206 5.36 -14.22 0.28
CA GLU A 206 5.95 -15.40 0.92
C GLU A 206 7.42 -15.62 0.51
N GLY A 207 7.91 -14.98 -0.56
CA GLY A 207 9.24 -15.24 -1.15
C GLY A 207 10.31 -14.18 -0.87
N GLU A 208 10.32 -13.53 0.31
CA GLU A 208 11.23 -12.41 0.65
C GLU A 208 11.24 -11.24 -0.35
N ARG A 209 10.27 -11.20 -1.26
CA ARG A 209 10.28 -10.26 -2.36
C ARG A 209 10.04 -8.86 -1.86
N GLY A 210 10.91 -7.93 -2.24
CA GLY A 210 10.70 -6.51 -1.99
C GLY A 210 11.06 -6.05 -0.58
N GLU A 211 10.97 -4.74 -0.40
CA GLU A 211 11.31 -4.05 0.83
C GLU A 211 10.05 -3.86 1.69
N VAL A 212 10.14 -4.23 2.96
CA VAL A 212 9.08 -3.96 3.95
C VAL A 212 9.12 -2.48 4.33
N GLY A 213 7.96 -1.82 4.28
CA GLY A 213 7.89 -0.39 4.51
C GLY A 213 8.15 0.00 5.98
N PRO A 214 8.54 1.25 6.25
CA PRO A 214 9.07 1.67 7.56
C PRO A 214 8.12 1.45 8.74
N ALA A 215 6.80 1.52 8.52
CA ALA A 215 5.83 1.27 9.58
C ALA A 215 5.84 -0.18 10.05
N TYR A 216 6.23 -1.13 9.20
CA TYR A 216 6.20 -2.58 9.43
C TYR A 216 7.58 -3.16 9.79
N GLN A 217 8.64 -2.36 9.74
CA GLN A 217 9.98 -2.74 10.21
C GLN A 217 10.04 -2.81 11.74
N GLU A 218 11.12 -3.40 12.27
CA GLU A 218 11.36 -3.44 13.71
C GLU A 218 11.36 -2.02 14.33
N GLY A 219 10.61 -1.83 15.41
CA GLY A 219 10.38 -0.54 16.07
C GLY A 219 9.41 0.39 15.33
N GLY A 220 8.90 -0.02 14.16
CA GLY A 220 7.86 0.66 13.43
C GLY A 220 6.50 0.61 14.13
N SER A 221 5.62 1.55 13.81
CA SER A 221 4.30 1.67 14.46
C SER A 221 3.36 0.47 14.26
N ARG A 222 3.66 -0.40 13.29
CA ARG A 222 2.95 -1.61 12.90
C ARG A 222 3.91 -2.80 12.71
N GLY A 223 5.13 -2.71 13.21
CA GLY A 223 6.15 -3.74 13.12
C GLY A 223 6.51 -4.35 14.48
N PRO A 224 7.34 -5.40 14.49
CA PRO A 224 7.77 -6.05 15.73
C PRO A 224 8.71 -5.14 16.57
N PRO A 225 8.92 -5.42 17.86
CA PRO A 225 8.16 -6.38 18.65
C PRO A 225 6.73 -5.87 18.87
N TYR A 226 5.76 -6.75 18.59
CA TYR A 226 4.37 -6.45 18.88
C TYR A 226 4.15 -6.57 20.38
N THR A 227 3.64 -5.52 21.01
CA THR A 227 3.23 -5.59 22.41
C THR A 227 1.81 -6.14 22.45
N LEU A 228 1.70 -7.45 22.71
CA LEU A 228 0.42 -8.11 22.98
C LEU A 228 -0.20 -7.57 24.27
#